data_AF-G9QP22-F1
#
_entry.id   AF-G9QP22-F1
#
_cell.length_a   1.000
_cell.length_b   1.000
_cell.length_c   1.000
_cell.angle_alpha   90.00
_cell.angle_beta   90.00
_cell.angle_gamma   90.00
#
_symmetry.space_group_name_H-M   'P 1'
#
loop_
_entity.id
_entity.type
_entity.pdbx_description
1 polymer ?
#
loop_
_entity_poly.entity_id
_entity_poly.type
_entity_poly.pdbx_seq_one_letter_code
_entity_poly.pdbx_strand_id
1 'polypeptide(L)' 'MTIHELKEKFLEKKSYPPRDFNQLLDFARNLYLLNELPLRDYRDVVRDLETAGAISPIVLEQSLWNTTSAL' A
#
# COMPACT_ATOMS: atom_id res chain seq x y z
N MET A 1 6.71 4.26 -10.61
CA MET A 1 6.95 2.88 -10.12
C MET A 1 5.69 2.06 -10.23
N THR A 2 5.78 0.81 -10.68
CA THR A 2 4.70 -0.17 -10.79
C THR A 2 4.69 -1.13 -9.59
N ILE A 3 3.61 -1.91 -9.42
CA ILE A 3 3.55 -2.96 -8.39
C ILE A 3 4.67 -4.01 -8.59
N HIS A 4 5.03 -4.31 -9.84
CA HIS A 4 6.09 -5.27 -10.14
C HIS A 4 7.45 -4.76 -9.62
N GLU A 5 7.82 -3.53 -9.96
CA GLU A 5 9.06 -2.89 -9.47
C GLU A 5 9.07 -2.77 -7.93
N LEU A 6 7.91 -2.51 -7.31
CA LEU A 6 7.78 -2.48 -5.84
C LEU A 6 8.06 -3.87 -5.22
N LYS A 7 7.56 -4.95 -5.84
CA LYS A 7 7.79 -6.33 -5.38
C LYS A 7 9.27 -6.71 -5.48
N GLU A 8 9.93 -6.34 -6.57
CA GLU A 8 11.36 -6.58 -6.75
C GLU A 8 12.18 -5.81 -5.70
N LYS A 9 11.88 -4.52 -5.50
CA LYS A 9 12.51 -3.69 -4.46
C LYS A 9 12.27 -4.23 -3.05
N PHE A 10 11.08 -4.78 -2.79
CA PHE A 10 10.77 -5.44 -1.52
C PHE A 10 11.66 -6.67 -1.32
N LEU A 11 11.71 -7.56 -2.33
CA LEU A 11 12.50 -8.78 -2.29
C LEU A 11 13.98 -8.47 -2.08
N GLU A 12 14.51 -7.45 -2.75
CA GLU A 12 15.89 -6.99 -2.57
C GLU A 12 16.17 -6.51 -1.13
N LYS A 13 15.29 -5.68 -0.56
CA LYS A 13 15.50 -5.11 0.79
C LYS A 13 15.20 -6.07 1.93
N LYS A 14 14.30 -7.04 1.74
CA LYS A 14 13.80 -7.93 2.79
C LYS A 14 14.29 -9.37 2.66
N SER A 15 14.81 -9.75 1.49
CA SER A 15 15.27 -11.11 1.17
C SER A 15 14.18 -12.19 1.28
N TYR A 16 12.91 -11.80 1.20
CA TYR A 16 11.76 -12.71 1.11
C TYR A 16 10.63 -12.07 0.29
N PRO A 17 9.75 -12.87 -0.35
CA PRO A 17 8.63 -12.32 -1.13
C PRO A 17 7.54 -11.75 -0.21
N PRO A 18 6.85 -10.68 -0.62
CA PRO A 18 5.76 -10.12 0.17
C PRO A 18 4.63 -11.15 0.37
N ARG A 19 4.07 -11.22 1.58
CA ARG A 19 2.96 -12.11 1.94
C ARG A 19 1.66 -11.75 1.22
N ASP A 20 1.37 -10.46 1.14
CA ASP A 20 0.13 -9.91 0.60
C ASP A 20 0.32 -8.45 0.14
N PHE A 21 -0.72 -7.87 -0.45
CA PHE A 21 -0.70 -6.49 -0.91
C PHE A 21 -0.71 -5.46 0.23
N ASN A 22 -1.12 -5.83 1.45
CA ASN A 22 -1.04 -4.95 2.61
C ASN A 22 0.41 -4.74 3.04
N GLN A 23 1.20 -5.81 3.03
CA GLN A 23 2.63 -5.71 3.31
C GLN A 23 3.37 -4.85 2.27
N LEU A 24 2.95 -4.92 1.01
CA LEU A 24 3.46 -4.02 -0.03
C LEU A 24 3.00 -2.57 0.19
N LEU A 25 1.78 -2.34 0.64
CA LEU A 25 1.26 -1.02 0.96
C LEU A 25 2.05 -0.37 2.12
N ASP A 26 2.32 -1.14 3.17
CA ASP A 26 3.15 -0.69 4.29
C ASP A 26 4.59 -0.40 3.85
N PHE A 27 5.15 -1.22 2.95
CA PHE A 27 6.47 -0.98 2.40
C PHE A 27 6.52 0.29 1.54
N ALA A 28 5.54 0.50 0.64
CA ALA A 28 5.44 1.70 -0.17
C ALA A 28 5.33 2.97 0.70
N ARG A 29 4.56 2.90 1.79
CA ARG A 29 4.46 3.99 2.77
C ARG A 29 5.81 4.30 3.42
N ASN A 30 6.56 3.28 3.84
CA ASN A 30 7.89 3.46 4.40
C ASN A 30 8.85 4.11 3.40
N LEU A 31 8.85 3.68 2.13
CA LEU A 31 9.66 4.29 1.07
C LEU A 31 9.32 5.77 0.87
N TYR A 32 8.03 6.12 0.88
CA TYR A 32 7.57 7.50 0.77
C TYR A 32 8.06 8.35 1.95
N LEU A 33 7.94 7.86 3.18
CA LEU A 33 8.41 8.56 4.39
C LEU A 33 9.93 8.76 4.40
N LEU A 34 10.69 7.85 3.78
CA LEU A 34 12.14 7.95 3.64
C LEU A 34 12.57 8.78 2.42
N ASN A 35 11.64 9.38 1.67
CA ASN A 35 11.88 10.07 0.39
C ASN A 35 12.53 9.16 -0.69
N GLU A 36 12.42 7.84 -0.56
CA GLU A 36 12.87 6.86 -1.56
C GLU A 36 11.79 6.51 -2.60
N LEU A 37 10.60 7.11 -2.46
CA LEU A 37 9.49 6.98 -3.39
C LEU A 37 8.81 8.35 -3.56
N PRO A 38 8.88 8.97 -4.75
CA PRO A 38 8.23 10.26 -5.01
C PRO A 38 6.71 10.20 -4.81
N LEU A 39 6.10 11.31 -4.40
CA LEU A 39 4.65 11.39 -4.15
C LEU A 39 3.80 10.89 -5.33
N ARG A 40 4.18 11.23 -6.56
CA ARG A 40 3.46 10.80 -7.77
C ARG A 40 3.41 9.27 -7.86
N ASP A 41 4.57 8.63 -7.74
CA ASP A 41 4.67 7.17 -7.81
C ASP A 41 3.99 6.50 -6.61
N TYR A 42 4.11 7.08 -5.41
CA TYR A 42 3.42 6.59 -4.22
C TYR A 42 1.91 6.54 -4.44
N ARG A 43 1.30 7.61 -4.98
CA ARG A 43 -0.15 7.64 -5.25
C ARG A 43 -0.59 6.59 -6.26
N ASP A 44 0.16 6.42 -7.35
CA ASP A 44 -0.15 5.41 -8.36
C ASP A 44 -0.06 4.00 -7.77
N VAL A 45 1.00 3.72 -7.01
CA VAL A 45 1.19 2.43 -6.33
C VAL A 45 0.11 2.14 -5.31
N VAL A 46 -0.27 3.11 -4.47
CA VAL A 46 -1.33 2.93 -3.48
C VAL A 46 -2.64 2.58 -4.17
N ARG A 47 -3.03 3.33 -5.22
CA ARG A 47 -4.27 3.06 -5.97
C ARG A 47 -4.28 1.65 -6.57
N ASP A 48 -3.17 1.25 -7.19
CA ASP A 48 -3.08 -0.04 -7.84
C ASP A 48 -3.11 -1.19 -6.80
N LEU A 49 -2.48 -0.99 -5.63
CA LEU A 49 -2.52 -1.94 -4.52
C LEU A 49 -3.93 -2.07 -3.93
N GLU A 50 -4.63 -0.95 -3.72
CA GLU A 50 -6.02 -0.94 -3.25
C GLU A 50 -6.96 -1.64 -4.24
N THR A 51 -6.76 -1.40 -5.54
CA THR A 51 -7.48 -2.11 -6.62
C THR A 51 -7.20 -3.61 -6.60
N ALA A 52 -6.00 -4.03 -6.20
CA ALA A 52 -5.61 -5.43 -6.02
C ALA A 52 -6.08 -6.04 -4.69
N GLY A 53 -6.82 -5.29 -3.87
CA GLY A 53 -7.39 -5.76 -2.60
C GLY A 53 -6.55 -5.44 -1.35
N ALA A 54 -5.54 -4.56 -1.46
CA ALA A 54 -4.91 -3.98 -0.27
C ALA A 54 -5.91 -3.08 0.45
N ILE A 55 -5.89 -3.12 1.78
CA ILE A 55 -6.79 -2.34 2.61
C ILE A 55 -5.97 -1.51 3.58
N SER A 56 -6.10 -0.18 3.48
CA SER A 56 -5.52 0.70 4.49
C SER A 56 -6.41 0.75 5.75
N PRO A 57 -5.84 0.78 6.97
CA PRO A 57 -6.62 0.94 8.20
C PRO A 57 -7.53 2.18 8.19
N ILE A 58 -7.12 3.26 7.52
CA ILE A 58 -7.91 4.49 7.37
C ILE A 58 -9.20 4.24 6.58
N VAL A 59 -9.14 3.38 5.55
CA VAL A 59 -10.30 3.02 4.73
C VAL A 59 -11.24 2.10 5.51
N LEU A 60 -10.71 1.18 6.32
CA LEU A 60 -11.53 0.34 7.21
C LEU A 60 -12.29 1.18 8.22
N GLU A 61 -11.63 2.14 8.87
CA GLU A 61 -12.26 2.99 9.87
C GLU A 61 -13.39 3.86 9.26
N GLN A 62 -13.16 4.43 8.08
CA GLN A 62 -14.18 5.17 7.34
C GLN A 62 -15.34 4.28 6.89
N SER A 63 -15.05 3.07 6.39
CA SER A 63 -16.08 2.11 5.99
C SER A 63 -16.95 1.70 7.19
N LEU A 64 -16.34 1.42 8.34
CA LEU A 64 -17.04 1.06 9.56
C LEU A 64 -17.92 2.23 10.05
N TRP A 65 -17.38 3.45 10.09
CA TRP A 65 -18.13 4.65 10.46
C TRP A 65 -19.34 4.90 9.55
N ASN A 66 -19.18 4.73 8.24
CA ASN A 66 -20.26 4.93 7.26
C ASN A 66 -21.37 3.87 7.41
N THR A 67 -21.03 2.62 7.75
CA THR A 67 -22.03 1.57 7.99
C THR A 67 -22.76 1.72 9.31
N THR A 68 -22.09 2.23 10.36
CA THR A 68 -22.72 2.44 11.68
C THR A 68 -23.58 3.70 11.72
N SER A 69 -23.27 4.71 10.92
CA SER A 69 -24.05 5.96 10.84
C SER A 69 -25.29 5.87 9.92
N ALA A 70 -25.46 4.76 9.20
CA ALA A 70 -26.56 4.52 8.27
C ALA A 70 -27.69 3.64 8.86
N LEU A 71 -27.59 3.27 10.14
CA LEU A 71 -28.58 2.53 10.95
C LEU A 71 -29.09 3.42 12.09
#